data_AF-A0A9X8GNW1-F1
#
_entry.id   AF-A0A9X8GNW1-F1
#
_cell.length_a   1.000
_cell.length_b   1.000
_cell.length_c   1.000
_cell.angle_alpha   90.00
_cell.angle_beta   90.00
_cell.angle_gamma   90.00
#
_symmetry.space_group_name_H-M   'P 1'
#
loop_
_entity.id
_entity.type
_entity.pdbx_description
1 polymer ?
#
loop_
_entity_poly.entity_id
_entity_poly.type
_entity_poly.pdbx_seq_one_letter_code
_entity_poly.pdbx_strand_id
1 'polypeptide(L)'
;MTKSEKLRKIQEILELKNPQENLYADLLKTIGDLKTNYGDYMITEPIDCNEELKRVPGADYELCTALLTMLLREDHFSNGSFERRFADGQVLPVLVRMKDVLSAGV
;
A
#
# COMPACT_ATOMS: atom_id res chain seq x y z
N MET A 1 -9.53 7.41 -13.81
CA MET A 1 -9.33 8.53 -12.86
C MET A 1 -8.04 9.25 -13.23
N THR A 2 -8.00 10.58 -13.14
CA THR A 2 -6.82 11.39 -13.46
C THR A 2 -5.74 11.26 -12.38
N LYS A 3 -4.49 11.60 -12.73
CA LYS A 3 -3.36 11.64 -11.78
C LYS A 3 -3.65 12.54 -10.57
N SER A 4 -4.16 13.75 -10.80
CA SER A 4 -4.48 14.70 -9.72
C SER A 4 -5.56 14.19 -8.76
N GLU A 5 -6.57 13.49 -9.28
CA GLU A 5 -7.60 12.86 -8.45
C GLU A 5 -7.04 11.70 -7.61
N LYS A 6 -6.13 10.89 -8.17
CA LYS A 6 -5.41 9.83 -7.43
C LYS A 6 -4.62 10.44 -6.27
N LEU A 7 -3.82 11.47 -6.56
CA LEU A 7 -3.02 12.17 -5.55
C LEU A 7 -3.88 12.73 -4.42
N ARG A 8 -5.00 13.37 -4.74
CA ARG A 8 -5.93 13.90 -3.72
C ARG A 8 -6.45 12.79 -2.81
N LYS A 9 -6.93 11.68 -3.36
CA LYS A 9 -7.46 10.55 -2.58
C LYS A 9 -6.40 9.91 -1.69
N ILE A 10 -5.16 9.76 -2.18
CA ILE A 10 -4.06 9.24 -1.37
C ILE A 10 -3.75 10.20 -0.21
N GLN A 11 -3.72 11.51 -0.48
CA GLN A 11 -3.48 12.53 0.54
C GLN A 11 -4.58 12.55 1.62
N GLU A 12 -5.85 12.41 1.25
CA GLU A 12 -6.98 12.30 2.19
C GLU A 12 -6.77 11.13 3.17
N ILE A 13 -6.40 9.95 2.68
CA ILE A 13 -6.15 8.78 3.54
C ILE A 13 -4.94 8.98 4.46
N LEU A 14 -3.86 9.60 3.95
CA LEU A 14 -2.68 9.92 4.76
C LEU A 14 -2.99 10.87 5.93
N GLU A 15 -3.91 11.82 5.73
CA GLU A 15 -4.31 12.80 6.75
C GLU A 15 -5.18 12.19 7.85
N LEU A 16 -6.00 11.19 7.52
CA LEU A 16 -6.84 10.48 8.50
C LEU A 16 -6.01 9.76 9.57
N LYS A 17 -4.81 9.27 9.22
CA LYS A 17 -3.94 8.48 10.10
C LYS A 17 -4.69 7.38 10.85
N ASN A 18 -5.63 6.73 10.15
CA ASN A 18 -6.52 5.73 10.71
C ASN A 18 -6.02 4.32 10.33
N PRO A 19 -5.89 3.39 11.28
CA PRO A 19 -5.42 2.02 11.03
C PRO A 19 -6.45 1.10 10.36
N GLN A 20 -7.70 1.53 10.15
CA GLN A 20 -8.74 0.69 9.55
C GLN A 20 -8.37 0.26 8.12
N GLU A 21 -8.19 -1.04 7.92
CA GLU A 21 -7.70 -1.67 6.68
C GLU A 21 -8.65 -1.45 5.50
N ASN A 22 -9.96 -1.40 5.76
CA ASN A 22 -10.98 -1.14 4.74
C ASN A 22 -10.78 0.21 4.04
N LEU A 23 -10.26 1.24 4.72
CA LEU A 23 -9.95 2.54 4.12
C LEU A 23 -8.90 2.42 3.02
N TYR A 24 -7.88 1.59 3.23
CA TYR A 24 -6.79 1.37 2.26
C TYR A 24 -7.23 0.44 1.13
N ALA A 25 -8.01 -0.60 1.44
CA ALA A 25 -8.61 -1.46 0.44
C ALA A 25 -9.54 -0.68 -0.49
N ASP A 26 -10.41 0.17 0.07
CA ASP A 26 -11.36 0.97 -0.71
C ASP A 26 -10.68 2.10 -1.47
N LEU A 27 -9.60 2.68 -0.93
CA LEU A 27 -8.71 3.57 -1.69
C LEU A 27 -8.23 2.86 -2.96
N LEU A 28 -7.57 1.70 -2.83
CA LEU A 28 -7.02 0.96 -3.96
C LEU A 28 -8.10 0.56 -4.98
N LYS A 29 -9.28 0.11 -4.54
CA LYS A 29 -10.42 -0.18 -5.43
C LYS A 29 -10.88 1.07 -6.17
N THR A 30 -11.06 2.18 -5.45
CA THR A 30 -11.58 3.44 -6.00
C THR A 30 -10.64 4.00 -7.06
N ILE A 31 -9.33 3.89 -6.84
CA ILE A 31 -8.32 4.39 -7.78
C ILE A 31 -7.97 3.39 -8.90
N GLY A 32 -8.49 2.16 -8.82
CA GLY A 32 -8.31 1.09 -9.81
C GLY A 32 -6.98 0.33 -9.69
N ASP A 33 -6.30 0.41 -8.55
CA ASP A 33 -4.93 -0.09 -8.37
C ASP A 33 -4.83 -1.26 -7.37
N LEU A 34 -5.96 -1.89 -7.01
CA LEU A 34 -5.92 -3.10 -6.19
C LEU A 34 -5.28 -4.26 -6.97
N LYS A 35 -4.07 -4.69 -6.57
CA LYS A 35 -3.31 -5.73 -7.26
C LYS A 35 -3.69 -7.13 -6.77
N THR A 36 -4.74 -7.72 -7.35
CA THR A 36 -5.14 -9.10 -7.02
C THR A 36 -4.04 -10.12 -7.30
N ASN A 37 -3.12 -9.81 -8.22
CA ASN A 37 -1.92 -10.58 -8.56
C ASN A 37 -0.63 -10.07 -7.87
N TYR A 38 -0.74 -9.46 -6.68
CA TYR A 38 0.41 -8.91 -5.94
C TYR A 38 1.59 -9.90 -5.76
N GLY A 39 1.32 -11.22 -5.76
CA GLY A 39 2.35 -12.25 -5.70
C GLY A 39 3.39 -12.15 -6.81
N ASP A 40 3.02 -11.69 -8.01
CA ASP A 40 3.94 -11.52 -9.15
C ASP A 40 5.02 -10.44 -8.90
N TYR A 41 4.82 -9.60 -7.88
CA TYR A 41 5.71 -8.49 -7.52
C TYR A 41 6.62 -8.81 -6.32
N MET A 42 6.31 -9.87 -5.58
CA MET A 42 7.08 -10.31 -4.42
C MET A 42 8.29 -11.12 -4.88
N ILE A 43 9.40 -11.02 -4.16
CA ILE A 43 10.64 -11.74 -4.46
C ILE A 43 10.95 -12.84 -3.44
N THR A 44 10.21 -12.88 -2.33
CA THR A 44 10.34 -13.88 -1.28
C THR A 44 9.35 -15.03 -1.48
N GLU A 45 9.79 -16.26 -1.22
CA GLU A 45 8.96 -17.47 -1.28
C GLU A 45 9.29 -18.41 -0.09
N PRO A 46 8.33 -18.68 0.82
CA PRO A 46 7.02 -18.04 0.95
C PRO A 46 7.14 -16.52 1.19
N ILE A 47 6.06 -15.76 0.94
CA ILE A 47 6.07 -14.30 1.09
C ILE A 47 6.40 -13.91 2.53
N ASP A 48 7.50 -13.17 2.71
CA ASP A 48 7.89 -12.54 3.96
C ASP A 48 7.61 -11.04 3.89
N CYS A 49 6.50 -10.62 4.50
CA CYS A 49 6.07 -9.22 4.50
C CYS A 49 7.14 -8.27 5.07
N ASN A 50 7.97 -8.72 6.02
CA ASN A 50 9.01 -7.87 6.59
C ASN A 50 10.14 -7.60 5.60
N GLU A 51 10.59 -8.62 4.88
CA GLU A 51 11.62 -8.48 3.85
C GLU A 51 11.10 -7.69 2.65
N GLU A 52 9.85 -7.93 2.23
CA GLU A 52 9.24 -7.19 1.12
C GLU A 52 9.10 -5.68 1.43
N LEU A 53 8.73 -5.32 2.66
CA LEU A 53 8.61 -3.92 3.07
C LEU A 53 9.93 -3.15 3.07
N LYS A 54 11.09 -3.82 3.16
CA LYS A 54 12.40 -3.15 3.01
C LYS A 54 12.59 -2.52 1.63
N ARG A 55 11.81 -2.95 0.63
CA ARG A 55 11.87 -2.45 -0.76
C ARG A 55 11.12 -1.14 -0.96
N VAL A 56 10.30 -0.69 0.00
CA VAL A 56 9.48 0.54 -0.10
C VAL A 56 10.28 1.77 -0.55
N PRO A 57 11.49 2.07 0.00
CA PRO A 57 12.25 3.26 -0.42
C PRO A 57 12.59 3.29 -1.91
N GLY A 58 12.80 2.13 -2.53
CA GLY A 58 13.13 1.97 -3.94
C GLY A 58 11.94 1.59 -4.83
N ALA A 59 10.75 1.38 -4.26
CA ALA A 59 9.59 0.91 -4.99
C ALA A 59 9.09 1.93 -6.02
N ASP A 60 8.67 1.46 -7.18
CA ASP A 60 7.87 2.23 -8.12
C ASP A 60 6.38 2.21 -7.72
N TYR A 61 5.54 2.88 -8.51
CA TYR A 61 4.11 2.99 -8.20
C TYR A 61 3.43 1.62 -8.13
N GLU A 62 3.73 0.75 -9.09
CA GLU A 62 3.11 -0.57 -9.20
C GLU A 62 3.51 -1.46 -8.00
N LEU A 63 4.80 -1.47 -7.64
CA LEU A 63 5.26 -2.19 -6.46
C LEU A 63 4.66 -1.63 -5.16
N CYS A 64 4.48 -0.31 -5.03
CA CYS A 64 3.79 0.26 -3.86
C CYS A 64 2.36 -0.28 -3.74
N THR A 65 1.61 -0.32 -4.85
CA THR A 65 0.23 -0.83 -4.85
C THR A 65 0.18 -2.33 -4.52
N ALA A 66 1.16 -3.11 -5.00
CA ALA A 66 1.30 -4.53 -4.68
C ALA A 66 1.67 -4.76 -3.21
N LEU A 67 2.63 -4.01 -2.66
CA LEU A 67 3.02 -4.07 -1.24
C LEU A 67 1.86 -3.69 -0.31
N LEU A 68 1.09 -2.65 -0.64
CA LEU A 68 -0.11 -2.31 0.14
C LEU A 68 -1.16 -3.42 0.06
N THR A 69 -1.35 -4.03 -1.11
CA THR A 69 -2.27 -5.17 -1.28
C THR A 69 -1.78 -6.39 -0.49
N MET A 70 -0.47 -6.64 -0.43
CA MET A 70 0.13 -7.70 0.38
C MET A 70 -0.22 -7.51 1.86
N LEU A 71 -0.11 -6.30 2.42
CA LEU A 71 -0.48 -6.03 3.81
C LEU A 71 -1.97 -6.29 4.09
N LEU A 72 -2.85 -5.91 3.16
CA LEU A 72 -4.28 -6.23 3.27
C LEU A 72 -4.55 -7.74 3.25
N ARG A 73 -3.75 -8.50 2.50
CA ARG A 73 -3.87 -9.96 2.42
C ARG A 73 -3.27 -10.65 3.64
N GLU A 74 -2.19 -10.13 4.20
CA GLU A 74 -1.66 -10.57 5.49
C GLU A 74 -2.75 -10.47 6.56
N ASP A 75 -3.50 -9.36 6.60
CA ASP A 75 -4.60 -9.17 7.56
C ASP A 75 -5.75 -10.14 7.36
N HIS A 76 -6.12 -10.39 6.11
CA HIS A 76 -7.12 -11.41 5.80
C HIS A 76 -6.73 -12.82 6.30
N PHE A 77 -5.44 -13.16 6.33
CA PHE A 77 -4.96 -14.45 6.85
C PHE A 77 -4.58 -14.42 8.34
N SER A 78 -4.20 -13.26 8.85
CA SER A 78 -3.79 -12.99 10.23
C SER A 78 -4.49 -11.72 10.71
N ASN A 79 -5.74 -11.91 11.14
CA ASN A 79 -6.63 -10.83 11.56
C ASN A 79 -5.96 -9.87 12.56
N GLY A 80 -6.02 -8.57 12.27
CA GLY A 80 -5.39 -7.52 13.09
C GLY A 80 -3.89 -7.34 12.84
N SER A 81 -3.32 -7.94 11.79
CA SER A 81 -1.92 -7.64 11.40
C SER A 81 -1.80 -6.27 10.74
N PHE A 82 -2.82 -5.79 10.03
CA PHE A 82 -2.78 -4.45 9.43
C PHE A 82 -2.69 -3.36 10.50
N GLU A 83 -3.53 -3.44 11.54
CA GLU A 83 -3.51 -2.51 12.67
C GLU A 83 -2.16 -2.53 13.40
N ARG A 84 -1.60 -3.73 13.64
CA ARG A 84 -0.26 -3.87 14.22
C ARG A 84 0.82 -3.21 13.37
N ARG A 85 0.84 -3.48 12.06
CA ARG A 85 1.81 -2.84 11.15
C ARG A 85 1.61 -1.33 11.04
N PHE A 86 0.38 -0.86 11.13
CA PHE A 86 0.10 0.57 11.19
C PHE A 86 0.73 1.19 12.45
N ALA A 87 0.52 0.57 13.62
CA ALA A 87 1.11 1.01 14.89
C ALA A 87 2.65 0.98 14.86
N ASP A 88 3.23 -0.02 14.18
CA ASP A 88 4.69 -0.13 13.96
C ASP A 88 5.22 0.84 12.89
N GLY A 89 4.37 1.67 12.30
CA GLY A 89 4.75 2.69 11.32
C GLY A 89 5.09 2.14 9.93
N GLN A 90 4.64 0.93 9.61
CA GLN A 90 5.00 0.23 8.37
C GLN A 90 4.02 0.46 7.21
N VAL A 91 2.79 0.89 7.50
CA VAL A 91 1.74 1.10 6.46
C VAL A 91 1.89 2.45 5.76
N LEU A 92 1.94 3.55 6.52
CA LEU A 92 1.96 4.91 5.96
C LEU A 92 3.14 5.17 4.98
N PRO A 93 4.37 4.67 5.22
CA PRO A 93 5.47 4.83 4.26
C PRO A 93 5.16 4.30 2.86
N VAL A 94 4.35 3.24 2.74
CA VAL A 94 3.94 2.71 1.43
C VAL A 94 3.07 3.73 0.68
N LEU A 95 2.10 4.36 1.35
CA LEU A 95 1.25 5.39 0.74
C LEU A 95 2.03 6.67 0.43
N VAL A 96 2.93 7.08 1.32
CA VAL A 96 3.81 8.23 1.09
C VAL A 96 4.63 8.00 -0.18
N ARG A 97 5.27 6.84 -0.30
CA ARG A 97 6.02 6.48 -1.51
C ARG A 97 5.13 6.46 -2.76
N MET A 98 3.94 5.88 -2.65
CA MET A 98 2.98 5.84 -3.75
C MET A 98 2.61 7.25 -4.25
N LYS A 99 2.41 8.20 -3.33
CA LYS A 99 2.17 9.61 -3.63
C LYS A 99 3.38 10.28 -4.29
N ASP A 100 4.56 10.04 -3.76
CA ASP A 100 5.80 10.69 -4.23
C ASP A 100 6.14 10.24 -5.65
N VAL A 101 6.10 8.93 -5.93
CA VAL A 101 6.34 8.39 -7.27
C VAL A 101 5.29 8.88 -8.26
N LEU A 102 4.01 8.88 -7.85
CA LEU A 102 2.93 9.37 -8.70
C LEU A 102 3.09 10.86 -9.01
N SER A 103 3.55 11.66 -8.04
CA SER A 103 3.79 13.09 -8.23
C SER A 103 4.96 13.36 -9.18
N ALA A 104 6.05 12.60 -9.07
CA ALA A 104 7.29 12.79 -9.82
C ALA A 104 7.19 12.45 -11.33
N GLY A 105 6.25 11.59 -11.75
CA GLY A 105 6.04 11.30 -13.17
C GLY A 105 5.34 12.44 -13.90
N VAL A 106 6.10 13.44 -14.39
CA VAL A 106 5.63 14.48 -15.33
C VAL A 106 5.56 13.92 -16.74
#